data_AF-A0A4U1FRT0-F1
#
_entry.id   AF-A0A4U1FRT0-F1
#
_cell.length_a   1.000
_cell.length_b   1.000
_cell.length_c   1.000
_cell.angle_alpha   90.00
_cell.angle_beta   90.00
_cell.angle_gamma   90.00
#
_symmetry.space_group_name_H-M   'P 1'
#
loop_
_entity.id
_entity.type
_entity.pdbx_description
1 polymer ?
#
loop_
_entity_poly.entity_id
_entity_poly.type
_entity_poly.pdbx_seq_one_letter_code
_entity_poly.pdbx_strand_id
1 'polypeptide(L)' 'TNELVLSLEDDDRLLLKEDSTLKAAGIANETEIAFFCEDDYKHYKANPLSSW' A
#
# COMPACT_ATOMS: atom_id res chain seq x y z
N THR A 1 18.19 2.42 5.03
CA THR A 1 16.85 2.73 5.57
C THR A 1 15.86 2.25 4.54
N ASN A 2 14.93 1.36 4.89
CA ASN A 2 13.91 0.88 3.95
C ASN A 2 12.92 2.02 3.72
N GLU A 3 13.20 2.85 2.72
CA GLU A 3 12.31 3.92 2.30
C GLU A 3 11.09 3.27 1.64
N LEU A 4 9.97 3.22 2.38
CA LEU A 4 8.67 2.80 1.85
C LEU A 4 8.17 3.88 0.89
N VAL A 5 8.64 3.82 -0.35
CA VAL A 5 8.12 4.65 -1.44
C VAL A 5 6.85 3.97 -1.95
N LEU A 6 5.69 4.40 -1.44
CA LEU A 6 4.40 3.99 -1.98
C LEU A 6 4.26 4.59 -3.39
N SER A 7 4.34 3.74 -4.42
CA SER A 7 4.02 4.16 -5.78
C SER A 7 2.51 4.35 -5.91
N LEU A 8 2.07 5.58 -6.18
CA LEU A 8 0.67 5.90 -6.44
C LEU A 8 0.21 5.49 -7.84
N GLU A 9 1.12 5.08 -8.73
CA GLU A 9 0.78 4.70 -10.11
C GLU A 9 0.11 3.31 -10.21
N ASP A 10 0.35 2.40 -9.27
CA ASP A 10 -0.19 1.02 -9.27
C ASP A 10 -0.92 0.68 -7.95
N ASP A 11 -1.34 1.69 -7.20
CA ASP A 11 -1.85 1.49 -5.84
C ASP A 11 -3.12 0.62 -5.74
N ASP A 12 -4.01 0.71 -6.72
CA ASP A 12 -5.21 -0.14 -6.85
C ASP A 12 -4.90 -1.65 -6.89
N ARG A 13 -3.66 -2.02 -7.27
CA ARG A 13 -3.18 -3.41 -7.32
C ARG A 13 -2.41 -3.81 -6.07
N LEU A 14 -1.82 -2.84 -5.37
CA LEU A 14 -0.98 -3.05 -4.20
C LEU A 14 -1.77 -3.03 -2.88
N LEU A 15 -2.98 -2.46 -2.88
CA LEU A 15 -3.88 -2.49 -1.73
C LEU A 15 -4.66 -3.81 -1.64
N LEU A 16 -4.63 -4.42 -0.45
CA LEU A 16 -5.44 -5.59 -0.15
C LEU A 16 -6.93 -5.20 -0.07
N LYS A 17 -7.79 -6.07 -0.60
CA LYS A 17 -9.25 -5.90 -0.59
C LYS A 17 -9.87 -6.74 0.52
N GLU A 18 -10.83 -6.18 1.26
CA GLU A 18 -11.46 -6.82 2.42
C GLU A 18 -12.10 -8.18 2.09
N ASP A 19 -12.69 -8.32 0.90
CA ASP A 19 -13.36 -9.56 0.44
C ASP A 19 -12.45 -10.48 -0.40
N SER A 20 -11.13 -10.35 -0.31
CA SER A 20 -10.17 -11.15 -1.10
C SER A 20 -9.29 -12.03 -0.22
N THR A 21 -8.88 -13.19 -0.75
CA THR A 21 -7.87 -14.02 -0.09
C THR A 21 -6.47 -13.49 -0.38
N LEU A 22 -5.51 -13.69 0.54
CA LEU A 22 -4.11 -13.33 0.33
C LEU A 22 -3.54 -13.94 -0.96
N LYS A 23 -3.90 -15.20 -1.27
CA LYS A 23 -3.50 -15.86 -2.51
C LYS A 23 -4.07 -15.16 -3.76
N ALA A 24 -5.33 -14.73 -3.72
CA ALA A 24 -5.95 -14.00 -4.82
C ALA A 24 -5.34 -12.60 -5.01
N ALA A 25 -4.80 -12.02 -3.94
CA ALA A 25 -4.00 -10.79 -3.98
C ALA A 25 -2.53 -11.02 -4.41
N GLY A 26 -2.15 -12.25 -4.78
CA GLY A 26 -0.79 -12.56 -5.24
C GLY A 26 0.26 -12.68 -4.14
N ILE A 27 -0.15 -12.72 -2.86
CA ILE A 27 0.76 -12.89 -1.73
C ILE A 27 1.29 -14.33 -1.70
N ALA A 28 2.61 -14.45 -1.72
CA ALA A 28 3.33 -15.72 -1.65
C ALA A 28 4.15 -15.81 -0.36
N ASN A 29 4.84 -16.94 -0.17
CA ASN A 29 5.81 -17.04 0.93
C ASN A 29 6.87 -15.94 0.79
N GLU A 30 7.28 -15.36 1.91
CA GLU A 30 8.27 -14.28 1.98
C GLU A 30 7.81 -12.93 1.40
N THR A 31 6.53 -12.77 1.02
CA THR A 31 6.00 -11.45 0.68
C THR A 31 5.93 -10.55 1.91
N GLU A 32 6.59 -9.39 1.85
CA GLU A 32 6.52 -8.35 2.87
C GLU A 32 5.22 -7.54 2.71
N ILE A 33 4.52 -7.30 3.81
CA ILE A 33 3.28 -6.50 3.86
C ILE A 33 3.49 -5.37 4.86
N ALA A 34 3.25 -4.14 4.41
CA ALA A 34 3.24 -2.97 5.27
C ALA A 34 1.80 -2.63 5.67
N PHE A 35 1.62 -2.17 6.91
CA PHE A 35 0.35 -1.66 7.42
C PHE A 35 0.48 -0.17 7.73
N PHE A 36 -0.52 0.60 7.37
CA PHE A 36 -0.60 2.04 7.60
C PHE A 36 -2.04 2.46 7.91
N CYS A 37 -2.21 3.67 8.43
CA CYS A 37 -3.52 4.26 8.67
C CYS A 37 -4.18 4.60 7.32
N GLU A 38 -5.38 4.06 7.08
CA GLU A 38 -6.11 4.27 5.82
C GLU A 38 -6.40 5.77 5.59
N ASP A 39 -6.77 6.50 6.65
CA ASP A 39 -7.05 7.93 6.56
C ASP A 39 -5.80 8.73 6.20
N ASP A 40 -4.65 8.42 6.78
CA ASP A 40 -3.38 9.09 6.45
C ASP A 40 -2.99 8.82 5.00
N TYR A 41 -3.19 7.59 4.53
CA TYR A 41 -2.94 7.21 3.14
C TYR A 41 -3.88 7.93 2.17
N LYS A 42 -5.18 8.05 2.49
CA LYS A 42 -6.14 8.82 1.68
C LYS A 42 -5.75 10.29 1.60
N HIS A 43 -5.30 10.89 2.70
CA HIS A 43 -4.78 12.27 2.71
C HIS A 43 -3.51 12.40 1.85
N TYR A 44 -2.58 11.47 1.96
CA TYR A 44 -1.36 11.45 1.15
C TYR A 44 -1.66 11.27 -0.35
N LYS A 45 -2.56 10.35 -0.71
CA LYS A 45 -2.99 10.13 -2.11
C LYS A 45 -3.66 11.38 -2.71
N ALA A 46 -4.42 12.13 -1.92
CA ALA A 46 -5.09 13.36 -2.37
C ALA A 46 -4.10 14.51 -2.60
N ASN A 47 -2.97 14.54 -1.89
CA ASN A 47 -1.94 15.54 -2.06
C ASN A 47 -0.56 14.95 -1.71
N PRO A 48 0.13 14.30 -2.68
CA PRO A 48 1.38 13.61 -2.43
C PRO A 48 2.54 14.61 -2.31
N LEU A 49 2.53 15.37 -1.23
CA LEU A 49 3.64 16.21 -0.82
C LEU A 49 4.40 15.47 0.26
N SER A 50 5.54 14.90 -0.12
CA SER A 50 6.54 14.40 0.81
C SER A 50 7.18 15.61 1.50
N SER A 51 6.65 16.03 2.65
CA SER A 51 7.39 16.94 3.52
C SER A 51 8.41 16.12 4.29
N TRP A 52 9.67 16.32 3.94
CA TRP A 52 10.84 15.74 4.62
C TRP A 52 11.00 16.32 6.03
#